data_AF-A0A453CD69-F1
#
_entry.id   AF-A0A453CD69-F1
#
_cell.length_a   1.000
_cell.length_b   1.000
_cell.length_c   1.000
_cell.angle_alpha   90.00
_cell.angle_beta   90.00
_cell.angle_gamma   90.00
#
_symmetry.space_group_name_H-M   'P 1'
#
loop_
_entity.id
_entity.type
_entity.pdbx_description
1 polymer ?
#
loop_
_entity_poly.entity_id
_entity_poly.type
_entity_poly.pdbx_seq_one_letter_code
_entity_poly.pdbx_strand_id
1 'polypeptide(L)'
;MARSVPGRLALFCVLASCIALAAGTTVATRPSRRGLGVSDSHDGAVAVGVGGGGGYDDSLMPRPAPSSEPRACQFENERLYRAYLVIQKFRKTVICDPKGVTATWAGTDLCGSYKGFFCGRPINVSDRTVASVDLNGFNLRSDSLQGFVDGLPDLALFHANSNNFGGAVPNLRGRCSTSTSWT
;
A
#
# COMPACT_ATOMS: atom_id res chain seq x y z
N MET A 1 -41.96 -53.97 -27.17
CA MET A 1 -41.52 -52.66 -27.71
C MET A 1 -41.15 -51.76 -26.55
N ALA A 2 -39.98 -51.13 -26.56
CA ALA A 2 -39.61 -49.99 -25.70
C ALA A 2 -38.43 -49.26 -26.39
N ARG A 3 -38.31 -47.94 -26.25
CA ARG A 3 -37.29 -47.13 -26.95
C ARG A 3 -36.25 -46.56 -25.98
N SER A 4 -35.04 -46.35 -26.51
CA SER A 4 -33.89 -45.73 -25.82
C SER A 4 -34.08 -44.23 -25.60
N VAL A 5 -33.57 -43.72 -24.46
CA VAL A 5 -33.19 -42.31 -24.26
C VAL A 5 -31.92 -42.25 -23.39
N PRO A 6 -30.77 -41.81 -23.92
CA PRO A 6 -29.55 -41.58 -23.13
C PRO A 6 -29.48 -40.12 -22.66
N GLY A 7 -29.86 -39.85 -21.40
CA GLY A 7 -29.77 -38.51 -20.80
C GLY A 7 -28.34 -38.12 -20.44
N ARG A 8 -27.74 -37.18 -21.18
CA ARG A 8 -26.43 -36.59 -20.86
C ARG A 8 -26.57 -35.60 -19.70
N LEU A 9 -26.05 -35.93 -18.52
CA LEU A 9 -25.96 -34.96 -17.42
C LEU A 9 -24.74 -34.05 -17.64
N ALA A 10 -24.99 -32.77 -17.94
CA ALA A 10 -23.95 -31.82 -18.32
C ALA A 10 -23.19 -31.25 -17.10
N LEU A 11 -21.90 -30.94 -17.31
CA LEU A 11 -21.02 -30.35 -16.31
C LEU A 11 -21.30 -28.85 -16.14
N PHE A 12 -21.85 -28.44 -14.99
CA PHE A 12 -22.18 -27.04 -14.70
C PHE A 12 -20.96 -26.21 -14.27
N CYS A 13 -20.13 -25.81 -15.23
CA CYS A 13 -19.07 -24.82 -15.02
C CYS A 13 -19.64 -23.38 -15.03
N VAL A 14 -20.09 -22.89 -13.87
CA VAL A 14 -20.57 -21.50 -13.72
C VAL A 14 -19.38 -20.54 -13.63
N LEU A 15 -18.93 -20.05 -14.80
CA LEU A 15 -17.94 -18.97 -14.89
C LEU A 15 -18.61 -17.62 -14.65
N ALA A 16 -18.44 -17.07 -13.44
CA ALA A 16 -18.87 -15.72 -13.09
C ALA A 16 -17.98 -14.66 -13.77
N SER A 17 -18.25 -14.42 -15.05
CA SER A 17 -17.41 -13.58 -15.92
C SER A 17 -17.69 -12.08 -15.72
N CYS A 18 -16.71 -11.35 -15.16
CA CYS A 18 -16.76 -9.90 -15.02
C CYS A 18 -16.43 -9.20 -16.34
N ILE A 19 -17.34 -9.23 -17.31
CA ILE A 19 -17.20 -8.55 -18.61
C ILE A 19 -17.99 -7.24 -18.60
N ALA A 20 -17.31 -6.14 -18.90
CA ALA A 20 -17.89 -4.91 -19.42
C ALA A 20 -17.07 -4.45 -20.64
N LEU A 21 -17.71 -4.41 -21.80
CA LEU A 21 -17.18 -4.05 -23.14
C LEU A 21 -18.40 -3.58 -23.96
N ALA A 22 -18.38 -2.61 -24.88
CA ALA A 22 -17.31 -1.77 -25.46
C ALA A 22 -17.93 -0.35 -25.75
N ALA A 23 -17.21 0.78 -25.68
CA ALA A 23 -16.36 1.43 -26.70
C ALA A 23 -17.06 2.35 -27.73
N GLY A 24 -16.38 3.45 -28.10
CA GLY A 24 -16.74 4.45 -29.14
C GLY A 24 -16.39 5.88 -28.70
N THR A 25 -15.39 6.63 -29.22
CA THR A 25 -15.08 7.14 -30.59
C THR A 25 -16.05 8.22 -31.08
N THR A 26 -15.67 9.50 -31.35
CA THR A 26 -14.37 10.22 -31.26
C THR A 26 -14.56 11.53 -30.42
N VAL A 27 -13.92 12.72 -30.50
CA VAL A 27 -13.08 13.51 -31.45
C VAL A 27 -11.96 14.23 -30.66
N ALA A 28 -10.85 14.67 -31.29
CA ALA A 28 -9.85 15.55 -30.68
C ALA A 28 -9.85 16.98 -31.28
N THR A 29 -9.89 18.02 -30.44
CA THR A 29 -9.75 19.44 -30.84
C THR A 29 -8.71 20.16 -29.98
N ARG A 30 -7.80 20.92 -30.62
CA ARG A 30 -6.79 21.75 -29.95
C ARG A 30 -7.30 23.19 -29.75
N PRO A 31 -7.18 23.77 -28.55
CA PRO A 31 -6.99 25.21 -28.36
C PRO A 31 -5.52 25.60 -28.58
N SER A 32 -5.26 26.87 -28.93
CA SER A 32 -3.91 27.38 -29.24
C SER A 32 -3.22 28.05 -28.05
N ARG A 33 -1.90 28.22 -28.15
CA ARG A 33 -1.00 28.91 -27.20
C ARG A 33 -1.56 30.25 -26.70
N ARG A 34 -1.68 30.38 -25.38
CA ARG A 34 -1.36 31.58 -24.56
C ARG A 34 -0.87 31.05 -23.21
N GLY A 35 0.08 31.65 -22.50
CA GLY A 35 1.02 32.74 -22.81
C GLY A 35 2.01 32.83 -21.65
N LEU A 36 3.30 33.12 -21.89
CA LEU A 36 4.29 33.12 -20.82
C LEU A 36 4.09 34.35 -19.91
N GLY A 37 3.91 34.12 -18.62
CA GLY A 37 3.75 35.16 -17.60
C GLY A 37 4.68 34.91 -16.42
N VAL A 38 5.95 35.31 -16.57
CA VAL A 38 6.85 35.49 -15.42
C VAL A 38 6.62 36.90 -14.90
N SER A 39 6.04 37.00 -13.69
CA SER A 39 6.05 38.21 -12.89
C SER A 39 6.94 37.95 -11.69
N ASP A 40 8.21 38.36 -11.80
CA ASP A 40 9.06 38.54 -10.62
C ASP A 40 8.44 39.67 -9.76
N SER A 41 8.57 39.57 -8.44
CA SER A 41 8.06 40.57 -7.50
C SER A 41 8.90 40.58 -6.22
N HIS A 42 10.22 40.71 -6.38
CA HIS A 42 11.15 40.94 -5.27
C HIS A 42 11.06 42.38 -4.70
N ASP A 43 9.87 42.80 -4.26
CA ASP A 43 9.66 44.05 -3.53
C ASP A 43 9.95 43.86 -2.03
N GLY A 44 11.22 44.06 -1.67
CA GLY A 44 11.72 43.92 -0.29
C GLY A 44 11.27 45.04 0.65
N ALA A 45 10.09 44.92 1.25
CA ALA A 45 9.60 45.85 2.26
C ALA A 45 10.30 45.66 3.63
N VAL A 46 11.24 46.55 3.95
CA VAL A 46 11.90 46.58 5.28
C VAL A 46 10.98 47.23 6.32
N ALA A 47 10.22 46.41 7.04
CA ALA A 47 9.33 46.86 8.10
C ALA A 47 10.06 47.04 9.44
N VAL A 48 10.48 48.27 9.75
CA VAL A 48 10.96 48.65 11.10
C VAL A 48 9.76 48.86 12.03
N GLY A 49 9.19 47.78 12.53
CA GLY A 49 8.09 47.78 13.48
C GLY A 49 8.57 47.75 14.94
N VAL A 50 8.16 48.73 15.75
CA VAL A 50 8.42 48.75 17.20
C VAL A 50 7.63 47.64 17.89
N GLY A 51 8.23 46.96 18.87
CA GLY A 51 7.67 45.78 19.51
C GLY A 51 6.36 46.04 20.25
N GLY A 52 5.32 45.29 19.88
CA GLY A 52 4.08 45.14 20.64
C GLY A 52 3.86 43.67 21.00
N GLY A 53 3.61 43.39 22.29
CA GLY A 53 3.37 42.04 22.79
C GLY A 53 2.01 41.50 22.39
N GLY A 54 1.85 41.04 21.14
CA GLY A 54 0.67 40.33 20.69
C GLY A 54 0.57 38.96 21.38
N GLY A 55 -0.39 38.80 22.29
CA GLY A 55 -0.75 37.49 22.83
C GLY A 55 -1.27 36.60 21.70
N TYR A 56 -0.62 35.46 21.48
CA TYR A 56 -1.09 34.47 20.53
C TYR A 56 -2.32 33.77 21.11
N ASP A 57 -3.47 33.88 20.46
CA ASP A 57 -4.64 33.10 20.81
C ASP A 57 -4.49 31.68 20.23
N ASP A 58 -4.01 30.77 21.06
CA ASP A 58 -3.85 29.34 20.73
C ASP A 58 -5.19 28.67 20.34
N SER A 59 -6.32 29.28 20.74
CA SER A 59 -7.69 28.77 20.55
C SER A 59 -8.13 28.63 19.08
N LEU A 60 -7.45 29.29 18.13
CA LEU A 60 -7.80 29.26 16.71
C LEU A 60 -7.14 28.13 15.91
N MET A 61 -6.31 27.29 16.53
CA MET A 61 -5.81 26.06 15.90
C MET A 61 -6.76 24.89 16.17
N PRO A 62 -7.42 24.30 15.15
CA PRO A 62 -8.24 23.10 15.34
C PRO A 62 -7.35 21.94 15.77
N ARG A 63 -7.35 21.62 17.07
CA ARG A 63 -6.55 20.53 17.64
C ARG A 63 -6.86 19.24 16.86
N PRO A 64 -5.88 18.61 16.19
CA PRO A 64 -6.16 17.43 15.39
C PRO A 64 -6.76 16.35 16.27
N ALA A 65 -7.88 15.76 15.80
CA ALA A 65 -8.59 14.74 16.53
C ALA A 65 -7.62 13.59 16.90
N PRO A 66 -7.67 13.06 18.14
CA PRO A 66 -6.71 12.06 18.59
C PRO A 66 -6.77 10.83 17.69
N SER A 67 -5.71 10.63 16.91
CA SER A 67 -5.61 9.53 15.95
C SER A 67 -5.74 8.19 16.67
N SER A 68 -6.70 7.36 16.25
CA SER A 68 -6.88 5.99 16.74
C SER A 68 -5.84 5.00 16.19
N GLU A 69 -4.97 5.43 15.27
CA GLU A 69 -3.85 4.63 14.76
C GLU A 69 -2.76 4.47 15.86
N PRO A 70 -2.24 3.25 16.10
CA PRO A 70 -1.15 2.97 17.03
C PRO A 70 0.11 3.85 16.90
N ARG A 71 0.75 4.12 18.04
CA ARG A 71 1.98 4.91 18.16
C ARG A 71 3.22 4.02 18.22
N ALA A 72 4.37 4.54 17.78
CA ALA A 72 5.65 3.80 17.75
C ALA A 72 6.00 3.08 19.07
N CYS A 73 5.76 3.73 20.22
CA CYS A 73 6.01 3.18 21.56
C CYS A 73 5.08 2.02 21.98
N GLN A 74 4.13 1.60 21.14
CA GLN A 74 3.25 0.45 21.35
C GLN A 74 3.69 -0.79 20.56
N PHE A 75 4.78 -0.68 19.78
CA PHE A 75 5.40 -1.78 19.05
C PHE A 75 6.66 -2.27 19.79
N GLU A 76 6.98 -3.54 19.63
CA GLU A 76 8.17 -4.18 20.24
C GLU A 76 9.49 -3.51 19.81
N ASN A 77 9.56 -2.99 18.58
CA ASN A 77 10.72 -2.25 18.06
C ASN A 77 10.31 -1.33 16.90
N GLU A 78 11.23 -0.46 16.47
CA GLU A 78 10.97 0.52 15.40
C GLU A 78 10.79 -0.14 14.01
N ARG A 79 11.43 -1.28 13.75
CA ARG A 79 11.31 -1.98 12.45
C ARG A 79 9.88 -2.47 12.23
N LEU A 80 9.24 -3.02 13.26
CA LEU A 80 7.83 -3.42 13.23
C LEU A 80 6.90 -2.20 13.09
N TYR A 81 7.20 -1.06 13.69
CA TYR A 81 6.43 0.18 13.46
C TYR A 81 6.55 0.68 12.00
N ARG A 82 7.75 0.66 11.43
CA ARG A 82 7.96 1.01 10.01
C ARG A 82 7.25 0.05 9.07
N ALA A 83 7.33 -1.27 9.33
CA ALA A 83 6.59 -2.28 8.58
C ALA A 83 5.07 -2.09 8.70
N TYR A 84 4.57 -1.75 9.89
CA TYR A 84 3.15 -1.44 10.12
C TYR A 84 2.66 -0.28 9.25
N LEU A 85 3.40 0.84 9.18
CA LEU A 85 3.03 1.98 8.33
C LEU A 85 2.96 1.59 6.84
N VAL A 86 3.85 0.71 6.39
CA VAL A 86 3.87 0.18 5.00
C VAL A 86 2.69 -0.75 4.74
N ILE A 87 2.37 -1.66 5.67
CA ILE A 87 1.21 -2.55 5.58
C ILE A 87 -0.09 -1.74 5.57
N GLN A 88 -0.24 -0.75 6.46
CA GLN A 88 -1.42 0.11 6.50
C GLN A 88 -1.58 0.97 5.25
N LYS A 89 -0.48 1.39 4.61
CA LYS A 89 -0.50 2.09 3.33
C LYS A 89 -0.99 1.15 2.21
N PHE A 90 -0.47 -0.08 2.13
CA PHE A 90 -0.91 -1.07 1.14
C PHE A 90 -2.35 -1.54 1.37
N ARG A 91 -2.77 -1.72 2.63
CA ARG A 91 -4.16 -2.04 3.01
C ARG A 91 -5.15 -1.04 2.40
N LYS A 92 -4.78 0.24 2.36
CA LYS A 92 -5.59 1.33 1.80
C LYS A 92 -5.62 1.35 0.26
N THR A 93 -4.86 0.49 -0.44
CA THR A 93 -4.92 0.29 -1.91
C THR A 93 -5.54 -1.05 -2.33
N VAL A 94 -5.99 -1.88 -1.38
CA VAL A 94 -6.70 -3.13 -1.71
C VAL A 94 -8.14 -2.81 -2.10
N ILE A 95 -8.47 -3.06 -3.38
CA ILE A 95 -9.77 -2.78 -4.01
C ILE A 95 -10.74 -3.95 -3.85
N CYS A 96 -10.23 -5.17 -3.71
CA CYS A 96 -11.05 -6.36 -3.42
C CYS A 96 -10.29 -7.33 -2.51
N ASP A 97 -10.97 -7.80 -1.46
CA ASP A 97 -10.51 -8.81 -0.51
C ASP A 97 -11.64 -9.82 -0.26
N PRO A 98 -11.81 -10.82 -1.14
CA PRO A 98 -12.94 -11.75 -1.08
C PRO A 98 -12.85 -12.75 0.09
N LYS A 99 -11.76 -12.71 0.88
CA LYS A 99 -11.55 -13.59 2.05
C LYS A 99 -11.43 -12.82 3.37
N GLY A 100 -11.59 -11.49 3.35
CA GLY A 100 -11.51 -10.64 4.55
C GLY A 100 -10.15 -10.67 5.26
N VAL A 101 -9.06 -11.00 4.54
CA VAL A 101 -7.72 -11.18 5.12
C VAL A 101 -7.19 -9.86 5.68
N THR A 102 -7.42 -8.76 4.98
CA THR A 102 -6.99 -7.41 5.36
C THR A 102 -7.63 -6.92 6.66
N ALA A 103 -8.75 -7.50 7.08
CA ALA A 103 -9.37 -7.20 8.38
C ALA A 103 -8.46 -7.62 9.56
N THR A 104 -7.59 -8.61 9.36
CA THR A 104 -6.60 -9.05 10.37
C THR A 104 -5.40 -8.12 10.50
N TRP A 105 -5.21 -7.20 9.55
CA TRP A 105 -4.08 -6.27 9.55
C TRP A 105 -4.39 -5.05 10.42
N ALA A 106 -4.53 -5.26 11.73
CA ALA A 106 -4.90 -4.25 12.72
C ALA A 106 -4.24 -4.51 14.09
N GLY A 107 -3.99 -3.43 14.85
CA GLY A 107 -3.22 -3.50 16.10
C GLY A 107 -1.71 -3.63 15.86
N THR A 108 -0.94 -3.89 16.91
CA THR A 108 0.53 -3.83 16.89
C THR A 108 1.23 -5.19 16.71
N ASP A 109 0.51 -6.31 16.85
CA ASP A 109 1.06 -7.66 16.69
C ASP A 109 1.09 -8.13 15.22
N LEU A 110 2.02 -7.56 14.46
CA LEU A 110 2.29 -7.92 13.06
C LEU A 110 2.74 -9.38 12.86
N CYS A 111 3.15 -10.05 13.93
CA CYS A 111 3.79 -11.36 13.86
C CYS A 111 2.88 -12.51 14.27
N GLY A 112 1.81 -12.23 15.03
CA GLY A 112 0.81 -13.22 15.46
C GLY A 112 -0.59 -13.02 14.85
N SER A 113 -1.08 -11.79 14.70
CA SER A 113 -2.46 -11.55 14.23
C SER A 113 -2.59 -11.30 12.72
N TYR A 114 -1.59 -10.71 12.08
CA TYR A 114 -1.65 -10.31 10.66
C TYR A 114 -1.50 -11.52 9.73
N LYS A 115 -2.61 -12.00 9.15
CA LYS A 115 -2.57 -13.14 8.21
C LYS A 115 -1.74 -12.80 6.98
N GLY A 116 -0.79 -13.67 6.67
CA GLY A 116 0.14 -13.56 5.55
C GLY A 116 1.45 -12.82 5.85
N PHE A 117 1.69 -12.41 7.11
CA PHE A 117 2.92 -11.76 7.53
C PHE A 117 3.69 -12.66 8.50
N PHE A 118 4.99 -12.81 8.26
CA PHE A 118 5.87 -13.69 9.03
C PHE A 118 7.14 -12.96 9.44
N CYS A 119 7.40 -12.92 10.74
CA CYS A 119 8.52 -12.18 11.29
C CYS A 119 9.78 -13.05 11.45
N GLY A 120 10.94 -12.47 11.19
CA GLY A 120 12.25 -13.07 11.39
C GLY A 120 13.26 -12.06 11.94
N ARG A 121 14.48 -12.51 12.26
CA ARG A 121 15.60 -11.64 12.62
C ARG A 121 16.61 -11.61 11.47
N PRO A 122 17.00 -10.43 10.95
CA PRO A 122 18.12 -10.32 10.03
C PRO A 122 19.44 -10.77 10.69
N ILE A 123 20.40 -11.20 9.89
CA ILE A 123 21.75 -11.52 10.38
C ILE A 123 22.35 -10.29 11.06
N ASN A 124 22.98 -10.49 12.22
CA ASN A 124 23.56 -9.44 13.07
C ASN A 124 22.56 -8.38 13.60
N VAL A 125 21.27 -8.70 13.68
CA VAL A 125 20.22 -7.80 14.22
C VAL A 125 19.41 -8.51 15.33
N SER A 126 19.29 -7.86 16.49
CA SER A 126 18.48 -8.33 17.64
C SER A 126 16.98 -8.31 17.37
N ASP A 127 16.55 -7.29 16.64
CA ASP A 127 15.15 -6.90 16.50
C ASP A 127 14.48 -7.72 15.40
N ARG A 128 13.35 -8.37 15.72
CA ARG A 128 12.56 -9.05 14.69
C ARG A 128 11.77 -8.03 13.86
N THR A 129 11.58 -8.37 12.60
CA THR A 129 11.00 -7.53 11.55
C THR A 129 10.18 -8.42 10.61
N VAL A 130 9.38 -7.85 9.70
CA VAL A 130 8.68 -8.64 8.67
C VAL A 130 9.71 -9.16 7.66
N ALA A 131 9.98 -10.46 7.70
CA ALA A 131 11.02 -11.10 6.90
C ALA A 131 10.43 -11.94 5.74
N SER A 132 9.17 -12.35 5.84
CA SER A 132 8.44 -13.02 4.76
C SER A 132 6.98 -12.55 4.73
N VAL A 133 6.44 -12.43 3.52
CA VAL A 133 5.03 -12.13 3.26
C VAL A 133 4.49 -13.18 2.29
N ASP A 134 3.49 -13.93 2.72
CA ASP A 134 2.81 -14.94 1.90
C ASP A 134 1.32 -14.60 1.78
N LEU A 135 0.91 -14.19 0.59
CA LEU A 135 -0.47 -13.86 0.24
C LEU A 135 -1.11 -14.93 -0.66
N ASN A 136 -0.51 -16.12 -0.78
CA ASN A 136 -0.90 -17.14 -1.74
C ASN A 136 -2.40 -17.51 -1.64
N GLY A 137 -3.11 -17.40 -2.76
CA GLY A 137 -4.51 -17.79 -2.85
C GLY A 137 -5.49 -16.93 -2.04
N PHE A 138 -5.08 -15.75 -1.54
CA PHE A 138 -6.02 -14.81 -0.94
C PHE A 138 -6.92 -14.11 -1.96
N ASN A 139 -6.57 -14.14 -3.25
CA ASN A 139 -7.33 -13.56 -4.36
C ASN A 139 -7.58 -12.05 -4.17
N LEU A 140 -6.61 -11.35 -3.57
CA LEU A 140 -6.62 -9.91 -3.34
C LEU A 140 -6.45 -9.15 -4.67
N ARG A 141 -7.05 -7.96 -4.77
CA ARG A 141 -6.83 -7.02 -5.88
C ARG A 141 -6.28 -5.69 -5.37
N SER A 142 -5.17 -5.25 -5.93
CA SER A 142 -4.60 -3.90 -5.79
C SER A 142 -4.01 -3.51 -7.15
N ASP A 143 -4.17 -2.26 -7.58
CA ASP A 143 -3.67 -1.81 -8.89
C ASP A 143 -2.13 -1.66 -8.91
N SER A 144 -1.46 -1.75 -7.76
CA SER A 144 0.00 -1.82 -7.67
C SER A 144 0.50 -2.53 -6.40
N LEU A 145 1.79 -2.92 -6.43
CA LEU A 145 2.60 -3.35 -5.28
C LEU A 145 3.68 -2.31 -4.90
N GLN A 146 3.74 -1.17 -5.61
CA GLN A 146 4.72 -0.10 -5.37
C GLN A 146 4.47 0.60 -4.03
N GLY A 147 5.54 0.84 -3.27
CA GLY A 147 5.51 1.33 -1.90
C GLY A 147 5.09 0.28 -0.86
N PHE A 148 4.93 -1.00 -1.25
CA PHE A 148 4.65 -2.11 -0.35
C PHE A 148 5.84 -3.06 -0.24
N VAL A 149 6.14 -3.83 -1.29
CA VAL A 149 7.24 -4.81 -1.29
C VAL A 149 8.59 -4.10 -1.12
N ASP A 150 8.76 -2.97 -1.80
CA ASP A 150 9.92 -2.10 -1.71
C ASP A 150 9.94 -1.24 -0.42
N GLY A 151 8.82 -1.16 0.30
CA GLY A 151 8.71 -0.51 1.61
C GLY A 151 9.20 -1.38 2.78
N LEU A 152 9.38 -2.69 2.57
CA LEU A 152 9.83 -3.64 3.59
C LEU A 152 11.32 -4.01 3.34
N PRO A 153 12.30 -3.28 3.92
CA PRO A 153 13.71 -3.42 3.57
C PRO A 153 14.35 -4.74 4.04
N ASP A 154 13.75 -5.40 5.03
CA ASP A 154 14.22 -6.67 5.59
C ASP A 154 13.53 -7.90 4.96
N LEU A 155 12.70 -7.69 3.92
CA LEU A 155 11.88 -8.74 3.30
C LEU A 155 12.72 -9.68 2.44
N ALA A 156 12.88 -10.93 2.88
CA ALA A 156 13.60 -11.98 2.16
C ALA A 156 12.72 -12.76 1.18
N LEU A 157 11.41 -12.90 1.47
CA LEU A 157 10.47 -13.69 0.67
C LEU A 157 9.15 -12.95 0.46
N PHE A 158 8.62 -13.00 -0.76
CA PHE A 158 7.30 -12.50 -1.11
C PHE A 158 6.59 -13.52 -2.01
N HIS A 159 5.54 -14.17 -1.49
CA HIS A 159 4.69 -15.05 -2.28
C HIS A 159 3.34 -14.36 -2.57
N ALA A 160 2.94 -14.37 -3.84
CA ALA A 160 1.76 -13.64 -4.32
C ALA A 160 0.88 -14.46 -5.29
N ASN A 161 1.10 -15.77 -5.39
CA ASN A 161 0.40 -16.61 -6.37
C ASN A 161 -1.12 -16.59 -6.15
N SER A 162 -1.90 -16.66 -7.23
CA SER A 162 -3.37 -16.61 -7.18
C SER A 162 -3.90 -15.36 -6.46
N ASN A 163 -3.36 -14.19 -6.83
CA ASN A 163 -3.89 -12.86 -6.56
C ASN A 163 -3.97 -12.05 -7.86
N ASN A 164 -4.72 -10.95 -7.84
CA ASN A 164 -4.98 -10.07 -8.97
C ASN A 164 -4.29 -8.70 -8.76
N PHE A 165 -2.98 -8.72 -8.50
CA PHE A 165 -2.16 -7.51 -8.36
C PHE A 165 -1.76 -6.94 -9.72
N GLY A 166 -1.93 -5.63 -9.90
CA GLY A 166 -1.57 -4.91 -11.12
C GLY A 166 -0.26 -4.13 -11.05
N GLY A 167 -0.01 -3.34 -12.09
CA GLY A 167 1.12 -2.41 -12.18
C GLY A 167 2.46 -3.07 -12.52
N ALA A 168 3.53 -2.30 -12.38
CA ALA A 168 4.89 -2.79 -12.57
C ALA A 168 5.43 -3.46 -11.30
N VAL A 169 6.29 -4.48 -11.47
CA VAL A 169 7.05 -5.10 -10.36
C VAL A 169 7.96 -4.04 -9.72
N PRO A 170 7.96 -3.88 -8.38
CA PRO A 170 8.79 -2.88 -7.72
C PRO A 170 10.29 -3.02 -7.97
N ASN A 171 10.98 -1.89 -8.13
CA ASN A 171 12.42 -1.88 -8.41
C ASN A 171 13.24 -2.04 -7.13
N LEU A 172 13.72 -3.26 -6.88
CA LEU A 172 14.51 -3.62 -5.70
C LEU A 172 16.04 -3.46 -5.88
N ARG A 173 16.51 -2.85 -6.98
CA ARG A 173 17.95 -2.58 -7.19
C ARG A 173 18.52 -1.78 -6.02
N GLY A 174 19.71 -2.16 -5.56
CA GLY A 174 20.39 -1.52 -4.42
C GLY A 174 19.88 -1.92 -3.03
N ARG A 175 18.83 -2.75 -2.91
CA ARG A 175 18.32 -3.24 -1.60
C ARG A 175 18.81 -4.64 -1.18
N CYS A 176 19.56 -5.34 -2.03
CA CYS A 176 20.27 -6.55 -1.61
C CYS A 176 21.61 -6.16 -0.98
N SER A 177 21.67 -6.08 0.35
CA SER A 177 22.91 -5.84 1.09
C SER A 177 23.84 -7.05 0.99
N THR A 178 24.95 -6.92 0.26
CA THR A 178 26.00 -7.95 0.21
C THR A 178 26.69 -8.05 1.56
N SER A 179 26.34 -9.05 2.36
CA SER A 179 27.05 -9.41 3.59
C SER A 179 28.38 -10.08 3.25
N THR A 180 29.35 -9.30 2.76
CA THR A 180 30.66 -9.76 2.28
C THR A 180 31.60 -10.08 3.45
N SER A 181 31.23 -11.06 4.27
CA SER A 181 32.05 -11.59 5.37
C SER A 181 31.80 -13.09 5.53
N TRP A 182 32.32 -13.87 4.59
CA TRP A 182 32.60 -15.30 4.83
C TRP A 182 33.98 -15.40 5.46
N THR A 183 34.05 -15.90 6.69
CA THR A 183 35.26 -16.11 7.49
C THR A 183 35.12 -17.42 8.25
#